data_AF-A0A2D9N2V7-F1
#
_entry.id   AF-A0A2D9N2V7-F1
#
_cell.length_a   1.000
_cell.length_b   1.000
_cell.length_c   1.000
_cell.angle_alpha   90.00
_cell.angle_beta   90.00
_cell.angle_gamma   90.00
#
_symmetry.space_group_name_H-M   'P 1'
#
loop_
_entity.id
_entity.type
_entity.pdbx_description
1 polymer ?
#
loop_
_entity_poly.entity_id
_entity_poly.type
_entity_poly.pdbx_seq_one_letter_code
_entity_poly.pdbx_strand_id
1 'polypeptide(L)'
;MKDISYGGKLNLKGTICAGFQHKVSEIVEMITHFETRGTLLGDGERNTIKLFNLDELTVNVKSFKRPNLINRIAYRYFRKSKAERSYTYANTLLEKGIGTPQPIAYFENRDLLGLKDSYYV
;
A
#
# COMPACT_ATOMS: atom_id res chain seq x y z
N MET A 1 14.71 -2.03 5.59
CA MET A 1 13.70 -1.45 4.69
C MET A 1 14.40 -0.82 3.51
N LYS A 2 13.87 -0.96 2.29
CA LYS A 2 14.44 -0.31 1.10
C LYS A 2 13.37 0.56 0.45
N ASP A 3 13.71 1.82 0.20
CA ASP A 3 12.85 2.73 -0.54
C ASP A 3 12.90 2.40 -2.03
N ILE A 4 11.73 2.41 -2.66
CA ILE A 4 11.55 2.03 -4.06
C ILE A 4 10.77 3.12 -4.76
N SER A 5 11.30 3.55 -5.90
CA SER A 5 10.61 4.42 -6.85
C SER A 5 10.41 3.65 -8.16
N TYR A 6 9.18 3.57 -8.65
CA TYR A 6 8.87 2.93 -9.93
C TYR A 6 8.23 3.93 -10.89
N GLY A 7 8.81 4.05 -12.09
CA GLY A 7 8.34 4.94 -13.15
C GLY A 7 7.64 4.15 -14.26
N GLY A 8 6.35 4.42 -14.47
CA GLY A 8 5.50 3.83 -15.51
C GLY A 8 4.15 4.54 -15.60
N LYS A 9 3.04 3.81 -15.80
CA LYS A 9 1.67 4.37 -15.71
C LYS A 9 1.33 4.97 -14.32
N LEU A 10 2.08 4.58 -13.29
CA LEU A 10 1.97 5.06 -11.92
C LEU A 10 3.32 5.63 -11.47
N ASN A 11 3.29 6.61 -10.56
CA ASN A 11 4.49 7.14 -9.91
C ASN A 11 4.47 6.64 -8.46
N LEU A 12 5.01 5.44 -8.27
CA LEU A 12 4.98 4.75 -6.98
C LEU A 12 6.25 5.06 -6.20
N LYS A 13 6.08 5.53 -4.96
CA LYS A 13 7.13 5.63 -3.95
C LYS A 13 6.72 4.87 -2.72
N GLY A 14 7.58 4.01 -2.20
CA GLY A 14 7.21 3.15 -1.08
C GLY A 14 8.38 2.46 -0.43
N THR A 15 8.05 1.61 0.55
CA THR A 15 9.02 0.80 1.27
C THR A 15 8.59 -0.66 1.24
N ILE A 16 9.56 -1.55 1.11
CA ILE A 16 9.38 -3.00 1.28
C ILE A 16 10.19 -3.53 2.47
N CYS A 17 9.63 -4.51 3.18
CA CYS A 17 10.33 -5.21 4.26
C CYS A 17 11.46 -6.09 3.69
N ALA A 18 12.43 -6.44 4.53
CA ALA A 18 13.64 -7.13 4.09
C ALA A 18 13.34 -8.50 3.45
N GLY A 19 12.41 -9.26 4.03
CA GLY A 19 12.06 -10.61 3.57
C GLY A 19 11.48 -10.68 2.16
N PHE A 20 10.97 -9.58 1.62
CA PHE A 20 10.29 -9.54 0.32
C PHE A 20 11.01 -8.69 -0.73
N GLN A 21 12.25 -8.24 -0.47
CA GLN A 21 13.01 -7.41 -1.42
C GLN A 21 13.23 -8.06 -2.79
N HIS A 22 13.27 -9.39 -2.84
CA HIS A 22 13.41 -10.15 -4.09
C HIS A 22 12.10 -10.27 -4.88
N LYS A 23 10.96 -9.87 -4.29
CA LYS A 23 9.60 -9.92 -4.86
C LYS A 23 9.03 -8.56 -5.25
N VAL A 24 9.89 -7.56 -5.36
CA VAL A 24 9.49 -6.18 -5.65
C VAL A 24 8.72 -6.09 -6.97
N SER A 25 9.15 -6.79 -8.00
CA SER A 25 8.53 -6.72 -9.33
C SER A 25 7.09 -7.22 -9.28
N GLU A 26 6.87 -8.37 -8.66
CA GLU A 26 5.57 -9.00 -8.49
C GLU A 26 4.64 -8.14 -7.63
N ILE A 27 5.17 -7.58 -6.54
CA ILE A 27 4.41 -6.66 -5.67
C ILE A 27 3.99 -5.39 -6.42
N VAL A 28 4.89 -4.81 -7.20
CA VAL A 28 4.57 -3.65 -8.04
C VAL A 28 3.56 -4.02 -9.13
N GLU A 29 3.63 -5.23 -9.70
CA GLU A 29 2.67 -5.71 -10.69
C GLU A 29 1.27 -5.87 -10.10
N MET A 30 1.16 -6.44 -8.89
CA MET A 30 -0.10 -6.57 -8.15
C MET A 30 -0.75 -5.19 -7.90
N ILE A 31 0.05 -4.20 -7.50
CA ILE A 31 -0.41 -2.83 -7.28
C ILE A 31 -0.83 -2.17 -8.61
N THR A 32 -0.02 -2.34 -9.66
CA THR A 32 -0.28 -1.73 -10.97
C THR A 32 -1.56 -2.25 -11.61
N HIS A 33 -1.89 -3.52 -11.37
CA HIS A 33 -3.10 -4.17 -11.86
C HIS A 33 -4.18 -4.31 -10.80
N PHE A 34 -4.10 -3.54 -9.71
CA PHE A 34 -5.00 -3.70 -8.56
C PHE A 34 -6.48 -3.57 -8.96
N GLU A 35 -6.82 -2.68 -9.88
CA GLU A 35 -8.21 -2.48 -10.31
C GLU A 35 -8.77 -3.68 -11.10
N THR A 36 -7.93 -4.34 -11.90
CA THR A 36 -8.37 -5.37 -12.86
C THR A 36 -8.07 -6.81 -12.44
N ARG A 37 -7.18 -7.02 -11.46
CA ARG A 37 -6.79 -8.34 -10.95
C ARG A 37 -7.11 -8.49 -9.46
N GLY A 38 -6.88 -9.69 -8.93
CA GLY A 38 -7.09 -10.06 -7.53
C GLY A 38 -8.55 -10.39 -7.20
N THR A 39 -8.75 -11.05 -6.05
CA THR A 39 -10.08 -11.43 -5.57
C THR A 39 -10.55 -10.43 -4.51
N LEU A 40 -11.71 -9.79 -4.72
CA LEU A 40 -12.26 -8.82 -3.77
C LEU A 40 -12.57 -9.48 -2.42
N LEU A 41 -12.11 -8.84 -1.34
CA LEU A 41 -12.40 -9.22 0.04
C LEU A 41 -13.20 -8.11 0.71
N GLY A 42 -14.48 -8.38 1.01
CA GLY A 42 -15.41 -7.41 1.63
C GLY A 42 -16.25 -6.62 0.61
N ASP A 43 -16.83 -5.51 1.06
CA ASP A 43 -17.78 -4.67 0.31
C ASP A 43 -17.12 -3.59 -0.57
N GLY A 44 -15.86 -3.23 -0.28
CA GLY A 44 -15.09 -2.25 -1.03
C GLY A 44 -15.53 -0.79 -0.88
N GLU A 45 -16.38 -0.45 0.09
CA GLU A 45 -16.98 0.90 0.18
C GLU A 45 -15.97 2.02 0.46
N ARG A 46 -15.12 1.84 1.49
CA ARG A 46 -14.16 2.88 1.95
C ARG A 46 -12.72 2.58 1.58
N ASN A 47 -12.30 1.32 1.68
CA ASN A 47 -11.02 0.83 1.21
C ASN A 47 -11.29 -0.47 0.49
N THR A 48 -10.63 -0.69 -0.63
CA THR A 48 -10.75 -1.94 -1.37
C THR A 48 -9.63 -2.87 -0.93
N ILE A 49 -9.98 -4.09 -0.52
CA ILE A 49 -9.01 -5.13 -0.16
C ILE A 49 -9.15 -6.23 -1.21
N LYS A 50 -8.03 -6.66 -1.78
CA LYS A 50 -8.00 -7.77 -2.71
C LYS A 50 -6.92 -8.76 -2.33
N LEU A 51 -7.23 -10.04 -2.49
CA LEU A 51 -6.29 -11.14 -2.35
C LEU A 51 -5.53 -11.36 -3.66
N PHE A 52 -4.23 -11.55 -3.55
CA PHE A 52 -3.34 -11.92 -4.64
C PHE A 52 -2.47 -13.11 -4.24
N ASN A 53 -2.07 -13.89 -5.24
CA ASN A 53 -1.08 -14.95 -5.05
C ASN A 53 0.32 -14.38 -5.30
N LEU A 54 1.23 -14.66 -4.38
CA LEU A 54 2.65 -14.35 -4.46
C LEU A 54 3.41 -15.66 -4.17
N ASP A 55 3.67 -16.42 -5.23
CA ASP A 55 4.09 -17.83 -5.16
C ASP A 55 3.13 -18.66 -4.29
N GLU A 56 3.66 -19.36 -3.28
CA GLU A 56 2.91 -20.17 -2.31
C GLU A 56 2.17 -19.33 -1.25
N LEU A 57 2.31 -18.00 -1.27
CA LEU A 57 1.68 -17.10 -0.31
C LEU A 57 0.44 -16.45 -0.91
N THR A 58 -0.63 -16.37 -0.12
CA THR A 58 -1.74 -15.47 -0.38
C THR A 58 -1.52 -14.17 0.38
N VAL A 59 -1.43 -13.05 -0.34
CA VAL A 59 -1.19 -11.72 0.22
C VAL A 59 -2.43 -10.83 0.09
N ASN A 60 -2.63 -9.98 1.10
CA ASN A 60 -3.68 -8.97 1.09
C ASN A 60 -3.13 -7.66 0.57
N VAL A 61 -3.68 -7.14 -0.53
CA VAL A 61 -3.39 -5.78 -0.98
C VAL A 61 -4.58 -4.89 -0.64
N LYS A 62 -4.34 -3.85 0.16
CA LYS A 62 -5.34 -2.87 0.57
C LYS A 62 -5.08 -1.52 -0.10
N SER A 63 -6.00 -1.12 -0.96
CA SER A 63 -5.99 0.20 -1.60
C SER A 63 -6.78 1.21 -0.76
N PHE A 64 -6.16 2.35 -0.50
CA PHE A 64 -6.76 3.49 0.16
C PHE A 64 -7.03 4.59 -0.86
N LYS A 65 -8.31 4.90 -1.06
CA LYS A 65 -8.75 5.96 -1.97
C LYS A 65 -8.29 7.34 -1.47
N ARG A 66 -8.08 8.24 -2.44
CA ARG A 66 -7.78 9.65 -2.22
C ARG A 66 -8.74 10.28 -1.20
N PRO A 67 -8.26 10.95 -0.14
CA PRO A 67 -9.14 11.70 0.77
C PRO A 67 -9.83 12.86 0.01
N ASN A 68 -11.08 13.22 0.32
CA ASN A 68 -11.85 14.27 -0.39
C ASN A 68 -11.05 15.58 -0.57
N LEU A 69 -11.10 16.17 -1.77
CA LEU A 69 -10.31 17.35 -2.21
C LEU A 69 -10.50 18.60 -1.33
N ILE A 70 -11.59 18.68 -0.58
CA ILE A 70 -12.02 19.90 0.13
C ILE A 70 -11.45 19.99 1.56
N ASN A 71 -11.20 18.87 2.26
CA ASN A 71 -10.38 18.85 3.50
C ASN A 71 -8.87 18.80 3.20
N ARG A 72 -8.52 18.81 1.91
CA ARG A 72 -7.21 18.40 1.41
C ARG A 72 -6.17 19.50 1.55
N ILE A 73 -6.51 20.78 1.67
CA ILE A 73 -5.51 21.87 1.80
C ILE A 73 -5.09 22.12 3.24
N ALA A 74 -6.03 22.04 4.20
CA ALA A 74 -5.75 22.33 5.61
C ALA A 74 -4.75 21.35 6.28
N TYR A 75 -4.54 20.17 5.69
CA TYR A 75 -3.64 19.11 6.21
C TYR A 75 -2.63 18.57 5.16
N ARG A 76 -2.56 19.13 3.94
CA ARG A 76 -2.07 18.43 2.73
C ARG A 76 -0.62 17.95 2.73
N TYR A 77 0.28 18.61 3.45
CA TYR A 77 1.72 18.42 3.22
C TYR A 77 2.48 17.73 4.35
N PHE A 78 1.85 17.44 5.50
CA PHE A 78 2.57 16.93 6.68
C PHE A 78 2.19 15.51 7.14
N ARG A 79 1.10 14.92 6.64
CA ARG A 79 0.61 13.63 7.17
C ARG A 79 0.97 12.46 6.25
N LYS A 80 1.59 11.45 6.85
CA LYS A 80 1.79 10.10 6.27
C LYS A 80 0.50 9.53 5.67
N SER A 81 0.60 8.83 4.54
CA SER A 81 -0.57 8.19 3.92
C SER A 81 -1.23 7.15 4.83
N LYS A 82 -2.46 6.74 4.48
CA LYS A 82 -3.12 5.65 5.22
C LYS A 82 -2.32 4.35 5.10
N ALA A 83 -1.75 4.06 3.93
CA ALA A 83 -0.91 2.89 3.72
C ALA A 83 0.38 2.91 4.56
N GLU A 84 1.11 4.03 4.54
CA GLU A 84 2.32 4.18 5.35
C GLU A 84 2.01 4.02 6.84
N ARG A 85 0.91 4.61 7.32
CA ARG A 85 0.49 4.45 8.72
C ARG A 85 0.10 3.02 9.05
N SER A 86 -0.64 2.34 8.18
CA SER A 86 -0.98 0.92 8.37
C SER A 86 0.27 0.05 8.48
N TYR A 87 1.24 0.25 7.60
CA TYR A 87 2.52 -0.45 7.64
C TYR A 87 3.32 -0.13 8.92
N THR A 88 3.42 1.14 9.28
CA THR A 88 4.14 1.56 10.49
C THR A 88 3.51 0.95 11.74
N TYR A 89 2.18 1.01 11.88
CA TYR A 89 1.49 0.47 13.04
C TYR A 89 1.55 -1.05 13.11
N ALA A 90 1.46 -1.76 11.97
CA ALA A 90 1.65 -3.21 11.95
C ALA A 90 3.06 -3.59 12.47
N ASN A 91 4.11 -2.88 12.05
CA ASN A 91 5.45 -3.10 12.60
C ASN A 91 5.50 -2.82 14.12
N THR A 92 4.92 -1.71 14.59
CA THR A 92 4.84 -1.40 16.03
C THR A 92 4.08 -2.45 16.83
N LEU A 93 3.02 -3.05 16.26
CA LEU A 93 2.28 -4.14 16.90
C LEU A 93 3.16 -5.39 17.02
N LEU A 94 3.88 -5.76 15.96
CA LEU A 94 4.84 -6.86 15.98
C LEU A 94 5.96 -6.65 17.02
N GLU A 95 6.54 -5.45 17.07
CA GLU A 95 7.56 -5.08 18.06
C GLU A 95 7.06 -5.21 19.50
N LYS A 96 5.75 -4.99 19.72
CA LYS A 96 5.09 -5.12 21.01
C LYS A 96 4.60 -6.55 21.30
N GLY A 97 4.87 -7.51 20.42
CA GLY A 97 4.40 -8.90 20.55
C GLY A 97 2.89 -9.06 20.38
N ILE A 98 2.22 -8.08 19.77
CA ILE A 98 0.78 -8.14 19.50
C ILE A 98 0.58 -8.81 18.14
N GLY A 99 -0.21 -9.89 18.13
CA GLY A 99 -0.52 -10.66 16.93
C GLY A 99 -1.10 -9.80 15.82
N THR A 100 -0.34 -9.64 14.74
CA THR A 100 -0.77 -8.97 13.51
C THR A 100 -0.09 -9.63 12.31
N PRO A 101 -0.71 -9.66 11.12
CA PRO A 101 -0.05 -10.16 9.92
C PRO A 101 1.25 -9.41 9.62
N GLN A 102 2.22 -10.09 9.02
CA GLN A 102 3.49 -9.49 8.62
C GLN A 102 3.26 -8.36 7.60
N PRO A 103 3.65 -7.10 7.89
CA PRO A 103 3.58 -6.03 6.92
C PRO A 103 4.66 -6.21 5.85
N ILE A 104 4.24 -6.39 4.59
CA ILE A 104 5.14 -6.65 3.47
C ILE A 104 5.65 -5.34 2.88
N ALA A 105 4.74 -4.42 2.55
CA ALA A 105 5.10 -3.16 1.91
C ALA A 105 4.06 -2.05 2.12
N TYR A 106 4.46 -0.82 1.82
CA TYR A 106 3.50 0.22 1.45
C TYR A 106 4.01 0.99 0.23
N PHE A 107 3.08 1.46 -0.60
CA PHE A 107 3.37 2.31 -1.74
C PHE A 107 2.38 3.47 -1.82
N GLU A 108 2.88 4.62 -2.25
CA GLU A 108 2.12 5.81 -2.53
C GLU A 108 2.22 6.14 -4.01
N ASN A 109 1.09 6.35 -4.66
CA ASN A 109 1.02 6.85 -6.01
C ASN A 109 0.75 8.35 -5.97
N ARG A 110 1.65 9.14 -6.54
CA ARG A 110 1.56 10.61 -6.52
C ARG A 110 1.43 11.18 -7.92
N ASP A 111 0.60 12.21 -8.08
CA ASP A 111 0.51 13.01 -9.30
C ASP A 111 1.00 14.45 -9.03
N LEU A 112 0.95 15.32 -10.04
CA LEU A 112 1.30 16.74 -9.91
C LEU A 112 0.47 17.48 -8.85
N LEU A 113 -0.69 16.92 -8.48
CA LEU A 113 -1.58 17.44 -7.44
C LEU A 113 -1.37 16.73 -6.08
N GLY A 114 -0.37 15.86 -5.92
CA GLY A 114 -0.02 15.18 -4.67
C GLY A 114 -0.50 13.72 -4.60
N LEU A 115 -0.76 13.21 -3.38
CA LEU A 115 -1.18 11.81 -3.19
C LEU A 115 -2.48 11.51 -3.95
N LYS A 116 -2.43 10.52 -4.85
CA LYS A 116 -3.56 10.03 -5.64
C LYS A 116 -4.22 8.83 -4.97
N ASP A 117 -3.44 7.81 -4.68
CA ASP A 117 -3.84 6.60 -3.96
C ASP A 117 -2.63 6.00 -3.24
N SER A 118 -2.88 5.06 -2.32
CA SER A 118 -1.81 4.39 -1.58
C SER A 118 -2.22 2.95 -1.25
N TYR A 119 -1.25 2.05 -1.23
CA TYR A 119 -1.43 0.62 -1.12
C TYR A 119 -0.63 0.08 0.07
N TYR A 120 -1.30 -0.71 0.91
CA TYR A 120 -0.66 -1.51 1.98
C TYR A 120 -0.69 -2.97 1.56
N VAL A 121 0.45 -3.64 1.67
CA VAL A 121 0.63 -5.06 1.39
C VAL A 121 1.11 -5.74 2.67
#